data_AF-A0A967RJJ4-F1
#
_entry.id   AF-A0A967RJJ4-F1
#
_cell.length_a   1.000
_cell.length_b   1.000
_cell.length_c   1.000
_cell.angle_alpha   90.00
_cell.angle_beta   90.00
_cell.angle_gamma   90.00
#
_symmetry.space_group_name_H-M   'P 1'
#
loop_
_entity.id
_entity.type
_entity.pdbx_description
1 polymer ?
#
loop_
_entity_poly.entity_id
_entity_poly.type
_entity_poly.pdbx_seq_one_letter_code
_entity_poly.pdbx_strand_id
1 'polypeptide(L)'
;IYLGTVWNMKFSYDVILICVLIFGYFSSILPVWRFIQPYNYSTVYVVYFGIIAGVIGILIGHKPMTLPAITSWSIGMGPLWPLLFVTIACGAISGWHSLVSSTATSRQLENELDIRPVTAGSMFAEFTIAIIAVIVCATAFADKAAYLEGLKGGPVGMAVSGAQ
;
A
#
# COMPACT_ATOMS: atom_id res chain seq x y z
N ILE A 1 -6.81 9.05 10.37
CA ILE A 1 -5.56 9.80 10.67
C ILE A 1 -5.80 10.80 11.81
N TYR A 2 -6.77 11.73 11.72
CA TYR A 2 -7.10 12.68 12.79
C TYR A 2 -7.38 12.04 14.18
N LEU A 3 -8.15 10.95 14.23
CA LEU A 3 -8.38 10.22 15.48
C LEU A 3 -7.11 9.57 16.07
N GLY A 4 -6.15 9.18 15.21
CA GLY A 4 -4.86 8.63 15.64
C GLY A 4 -3.87 9.70 16.13
N THR A 5 -4.02 10.95 15.66
CA THR A 5 -3.25 12.09 16.17
C THR A 5 -3.81 12.60 17.50
N VAL A 6 -5.13 12.54 17.71
CA VAL A 6 -5.79 12.94 18.97
C VAL A 6 -5.60 11.87 20.06
N TRP A 7 -5.71 10.59 19.72
CA TRP A 7 -5.46 9.48 20.64
C TRP A 7 -4.09 8.85 20.37
N ASN A 8 -3.04 9.48 20.91
CA ASN A 8 -1.66 9.02 20.77
C ASN A 8 -1.38 7.80 21.68
N MET A 9 -1.97 6.65 21.35
CA MET A 9 -1.72 5.39 22.05
C MET A 9 -0.32 4.88 21.70
N LYS A 10 0.65 5.20 22.56
CA LYS A 10 2.03 4.73 22.44
C LYS A 10 2.18 3.39 23.15
N PHE A 11 2.01 2.29 22.42
CA PHE A 11 2.34 0.97 22.93
C PHE A 11 3.84 0.67 22.75
N SER A 12 4.43 -0.09 23.67
CA SER A 12 5.80 -0.58 23.51
C SER A 12 5.87 -1.53 22.30
N TYR A 13 7.01 -1.53 21.61
CA TYR A 13 7.27 -2.43 20.48
C TYR A 13 6.99 -3.89 20.85
N ASP A 14 7.44 -4.33 22.03
CA ASP A 14 7.27 -5.71 22.49
C ASP A 14 5.79 -6.07 22.66
N VAL A 15 4.97 -5.12 23.14
CA VAL A 15 3.52 -5.32 23.31
C VAL A 15 2.85 -5.49 21.96
N ILE A 16 3.16 -4.61 21.00
CA ILE A 16 2.62 -4.71 19.63
C ILE A 16 3.05 -6.02 18.98
N LEU A 17 4.33 -6.38 19.11
CA LEU A 17 4.87 -7.62 18.56
C LEU A 17 4.14 -8.84 19.11
N ILE A 18 3.98 -8.93 20.44
CA ILE A 18 3.25 -10.03 21.07
C ILE A 18 1.79 -10.06 20.61
N CYS A 19 1.10 -8.92 20.54
CA CYS A 19 -0.26 -8.85 20.04
C CYS A 19 -0.37 -9.34 18.59
N VAL A 20 0.55 -8.93 17.70
CA VAL A 20 0.58 -9.37 16.30
C VAL A 20 0.85 -10.87 16.19
N LEU A 21 1.75 -11.42 17.01
CA LEU A 21 2.03 -12.85 17.03
C LEU A 21 0.83 -13.67 17.50
N ILE A 22 0.14 -13.22 18.57
CA ILE A 22 -1.09 -13.85 19.05
C ILE A 22 -2.17 -13.79 17.98
N PHE A 23 -2.36 -12.63 17.37
CA PHE A 23 -3.32 -12.45 16.27
C PHE A 23 -3.00 -13.38 15.09
N GLY A 24 -1.74 -13.44 14.66
CA GLY A 24 -1.28 -14.31 13.58
C GLY A 24 -1.47 -15.80 13.89
N TYR A 25 -1.20 -16.22 15.13
CA TYR A 25 -1.46 -17.57 15.60
C TYR A 25 -2.93 -17.95 15.42
N PHE A 26 -3.86 -17.16 15.97
CA PHE A 26 -5.30 -17.41 15.81
C PHE A 26 -5.73 -17.35 14.35
N SER A 27 -5.19 -16.41 13.57
CA SER A 27 -5.48 -16.30 12.14
C SER A 27 -5.08 -17.55 11.35
N SER A 28 -4.05 -18.28 11.78
CA SER A 28 -3.55 -19.48 11.09
C SER A 28 -4.29 -20.77 11.42
N ILE A 29 -4.93 -20.84 12.59
CA ILE A 29 -5.61 -22.06 13.08
C ILE A 29 -7.12 -21.98 12.85
N LEU A 30 -7.70 -20.78 12.87
CA LEU A 30 -9.14 -20.60 12.66
C LEU A 30 -9.51 -20.91 11.20
N PRO A 31 -10.68 -21.52 10.98
CA PRO A 31 -11.12 -21.84 9.63
C PRO A 31 -11.42 -20.56 8.84
N VAL A 32 -11.19 -20.63 7.53
CA VAL A 32 -11.26 -19.48 6.59
C VAL A 32 -12.59 -18.73 6.70
N TRP A 33 -13.71 -19.45 6.75
CA TRP A 33 -15.05 -18.85 6.81
C TRP A 33 -15.32 -18.07 8.10
N ARG A 34 -14.65 -18.42 9.21
CA ARG A 34 -14.89 -17.81 10.52
C ARG A 34 -14.06 -16.56 10.74
N PHE A 35 -12.86 -16.50 10.16
CA PHE A 35 -11.90 -15.44 10.45
C PHE A 35 -11.40 -14.73 9.20
N ILE A 36 -10.65 -15.43 8.34
CA ILE A 36 -9.95 -14.81 7.20
C ILE A 36 -10.92 -14.20 6.20
N GLN A 37 -12.00 -14.90 5.85
CA GLN A 37 -12.97 -14.43 4.87
C GLN A 37 -13.74 -13.17 5.34
N PRO A 38 -14.37 -13.13 6.53
CA PRO A 38 -15.03 -11.92 7.00
C PRO A 38 -14.07 -10.77 7.27
N TYR A 39 -12.85 -11.06 7.73
CA TYR A 39 -11.81 -10.04 7.94
C TYR A 39 -11.31 -9.42 6.63
N ASN A 40 -11.04 -10.24 5.61
CA ASN A 40 -10.63 -9.73 4.32
C ASN A 40 -11.76 -8.93 3.66
N TYR A 41 -13.01 -9.40 3.79
CA TYR A 41 -14.17 -8.67 3.27
C TYR A 41 -14.33 -7.29 3.93
N SER A 42 -14.15 -7.18 5.25
CA SER A 42 -14.24 -5.88 5.94
C SER A 42 -13.08 -4.94 5.57
N THR A 43 -11.87 -5.47 5.41
CA THR A 43 -10.67 -4.70 5.09
C THR A 43 -10.74 -4.09 3.68
N VAL A 44 -11.40 -4.77 2.74
CA VAL A 44 -11.61 -4.28 1.37
C VAL A 44 -12.32 -2.91 1.37
N TYR A 45 -13.30 -2.69 2.25
CA TYR A 45 -13.96 -1.38 2.35
C TYR A 45 -12.99 -0.26 2.73
N VAL A 46 -12.09 -0.52 3.68
CA VAL A 46 -11.09 0.48 4.11
C VAL A 46 -10.18 0.86 2.94
N VAL A 47 -9.78 -0.13 2.13
CA VAL A 47 -8.96 0.11 0.93
C VAL A 47 -9.73 0.94 -0.09
N TYR A 48 -10.98 0.59 -0.41
CA TYR A 48 -11.79 1.35 -1.36
C TYR A 48 -12.06 2.79 -0.89
N PHE A 49 -12.41 2.98 0.39
CA PHE A 49 -12.54 4.32 0.96
C PHE A 49 -11.23 5.09 0.92
N GLY A 50 -10.10 4.43 1.16
CA GLY A 50 -8.76 5.01 1.03
C GLY A 50 -8.44 5.47 -0.39
N ILE A 51 -8.76 4.66 -1.41
CA ILE A 51 -8.59 5.02 -2.81
C ILE A 51 -9.47 6.23 -3.16
N ILE A 52 -10.76 6.19 -2.81
CA ILE A 52 -11.70 7.29 -3.10
C ILE A 52 -11.23 8.58 -2.41
N ALA A 53 -10.88 8.51 -1.13
CA ALA A 53 -10.36 9.65 -0.37
C ALA A 53 -9.04 10.18 -0.96
N GLY A 54 -8.15 9.29 -1.40
CA GLY A 54 -6.88 9.64 -2.05
C GLY A 54 -7.10 10.37 -3.37
N VAL A 55 -7.98 9.87 -4.23
CA VAL A 55 -8.34 10.53 -5.51
C VAL A 55 -8.95 11.90 -5.26
N ILE A 56 -9.93 12.00 -4.35
CA ILE A 56 -10.55 13.30 -3.99
C ILE A 56 -9.50 14.25 -3.42
N GLY A 57 -8.60 13.76 -2.54
CA GLY A 57 -7.53 14.55 -1.96
C GLY A 57 -6.58 15.14 -2.99
N ILE A 58 -6.21 14.36 -4.01
CA ILE A 58 -5.37 14.83 -5.13
C ILE A 58 -6.12 15.89 -5.95
N LEU A 59 -7.39 15.65 -6.28
CA LEU A 59 -8.21 16.58 -7.07
C LEU A 59 -8.54 17.88 -6.36
N ILE A 60 -8.59 17.91 -5.02
CA ILE A 60 -8.81 19.16 -4.27
C ILE A 60 -7.49 19.89 -4.02
N GLY A 61 -6.45 19.15 -3.64
CA GLY A 61 -5.19 19.72 -3.18
C GLY A 61 -4.39 20.47 -4.26
N HIS A 62 -4.44 20.02 -5.52
CA HIS A 62 -3.77 20.66 -6.67
C HIS A 62 -2.34 21.21 -6.37
N LYS A 63 -1.54 20.49 -5.59
CA LYS A 63 -0.17 20.92 -5.27
C LYS A 63 0.74 20.75 -6.50
N PRO A 64 1.59 21.74 -6.82
CA PRO A 64 2.55 21.61 -7.91
C PRO A 64 3.59 20.53 -7.58
N MET A 65 4.03 19.77 -8.59
CA MET A 65 5.11 18.80 -8.42
C MET A 65 6.44 19.54 -8.31
N THR A 66 6.99 19.59 -7.10
CA THR A 66 8.24 20.29 -6.74
C THR A 66 9.48 19.42 -6.93
N LEU A 67 9.32 18.09 -6.96
CA LEU A 67 10.43 17.16 -7.15
C LEU A 67 10.80 17.00 -8.64
N PRO A 68 12.11 16.88 -8.96
CA PRO A 68 12.55 16.62 -10.32
C PRO A 68 12.09 15.24 -10.79
N ALA A 69 11.56 15.17 -12.03
CA ALA A 69 11.05 13.93 -12.61
C ALA A 69 12.12 12.82 -12.73
N ILE A 70 13.38 13.20 -12.95
CA ILE A 70 14.52 12.28 -13.01
C ILE A 70 15.66 12.88 -12.21
N THR A 71 16.21 12.10 -11.28
CA THR A 71 17.38 12.51 -10.48
C THR A 71 18.67 11.88 -10.97
N SER A 72 18.65 10.59 -11.31
CA SER A 72 19.81 9.84 -11.82
C SER A 72 19.35 8.58 -12.55
N TRP A 73 20.12 8.16 -13.55
CA TRP A 73 19.95 6.87 -14.23
C TRP A 73 20.70 5.71 -13.55
N SER A 74 21.55 6.01 -12.56
CA SER A 74 22.28 5.04 -11.75
C SER A 74 22.04 5.33 -10.27
N ILE A 75 21.57 4.34 -9.54
CA ILE A 75 21.39 4.39 -8.08
C ILE A 75 22.39 3.47 -7.41
N GLY A 76 22.60 3.59 -6.10
CA GLY A 76 23.58 2.77 -5.35
C GLY A 76 23.35 1.26 -5.43
N MET A 77 22.17 0.82 -5.90
CA MET A 77 21.79 -0.57 -6.11
C MET A 77 21.94 -1.06 -7.56
N GLY A 78 22.36 -0.20 -8.50
CA GLY A 78 22.46 -0.52 -9.92
C GLY A 78 21.77 0.51 -10.83
N PRO A 79 21.68 0.23 -12.15
CA PRO A 79 21.00 1.13 -13.08
C PRO A 79 19.50 1.21 -12.75
N LEU A 80 18.92 2.41 -12.89
CA LEU A 80 17.50 2.67 -12.65
C LEU A 80 16.61 1.76 -13.52
N TRP A 81 17.07 1.48 -14.73
CA TRP A 81 16.47 0.49 -15.62
C TRP A 81 17.27 -0.82 -15.58
N PRO A 82 16.66 -1.99 -15.34
CA PRO A 82 15.23 -2.28 -15.24
C PRO A 82 14.68 -2.24 -13.79
N LEU A 83 15.49 -1.83 -12.81
CA LEU A 83 15.14 -1.90 -11.39
C LEU A 83 13.82 -1.18 -11.03
N LEU A 84 13.46 -0.14 -11.79
CA LEU A 84 12.17 0.54 -11.71
C LEU A 84 10.98 -0.44 -11.83
N PHE A 85 11.05 -1.44 -12.70
CA PHE A 85 10.00 -2.45 -12.84
C PHE A 85 9.95 -3.40 -11.65
N VAL A 86 11.08 -3.67 -11.01
CA VAL A 86 11.06 -4.50 -9.81
C VAL A 86 10.53 -3.70 -8.63
N THR A 87 10.93 -2.45 -8.48
CA THR A 87 10.58 -1.65 -7.29
C THR A 87 9.18 -1.03 -7.35
N ILE A 88 8.74 -0.54 -8.52
CA ILE A 88 7.40 0.05 -8.72
C ILE A 88 6.43 -1.00 -9.27
N ALA A 89 6.86 -1.81 -10.24
CA ALA A 89 5.95 -2.80 -10.82
C ALA A 89 5.73 -4.03 -9.92
N CYS A 90 6.49 -4.24 -8.83
CA CYS A 90 6.04 -5.17 -7.80
C CYS A 90 4.71 -4.75 -7.14
N GLY A 91 4.25 -3.50 -7.27
CA GLY A 91 2.90 -3.09 -6.88
C GLY A 91 1.86 -3.14 -8.01
N ALA A 92 2.28 -3.38 -9.26
CA ALA A 92 1.37 -3.46 -10.42
C ALA A 92 1.34 -4.87 -11.06
N ILE A 93 2.33 -5.71 -10.79
CA ILE A 93 2.50 -7.09 -11.29
C ILE A 93 2.29 -8.10 -10.14
N SER A 94 2.32 -7.67 -8.86
CA SER A 94 2.05 -8.54 -7.70
C SER A 94 0.70 -9.22 -7.76
N GLY A 95 -0.34 -8.54 -8.25
CA GLY A 95 -1.67 -9.14 -8.39
C GLY A 95 -1.65 -10.46 -9.19
N TRP A 96 -0.81 -10.55 -10.22
CA TRP A 96 -0.71 -11.76 -11.05
C TRP A 96 0.06 -12.90 -10.36
N HIS A 97 1.18 -12.57 -9.70
CA HIS A 97 1.93 -13.55 -8.89
C HIS A 97 1.11 -14.05 -7.70
N SER A 98 0.35 -13.15 -7.09
CA SER A 98 -0.58 -13.50 -6.02
C SER A 98 -1.63 -14.45 -6.57
N LEU A 99 -2.29 -14.24 -7.70
CA LEU A 99 -3.34 -15.18 -8.14
C LEU A 99 -2.87 -16.58 -8.54
N VAL A 100 -1.70 -16.73 -9.16
CA VAL A 100 -1.15 -18.05 -9.51
C VAL A 100 -0.58 -18.79 -8.28
N SER A 101 -0.11 -18.05 -7.26
CA SER A 101 0.49 -18.62 -6.04
C SER A 101 -0.38 -18.49 -4.77
N SER A 102 -1.51 -17.79 -4.84
CA SER A 102 -2.38 -17.47 -3.68
C SER A 102 -3.32 -18.62 -3.47
N THR A 103 -3.06 -19.31 -2.36
CA THR A 103 -3.93 -20.34 -1.81
C THR A 103 -5.30 -19.80 -1.37
N ALA A 104 -5.49 -18.47 -1.28
CA ALA A 104 -6.77 -17.88 -0.90
C ALA A 104 -7.65 -17.62 -2.12
N THR A 105 -7.16 -16.89 -3.13
CA THR A 105 -7.99 -16.46 -4.25
C THR A 105 -8.35 -17.63 -5.17
N SER A 106 -7.39 -18.54 -5.43
CA SER A 106 -7.63 -19.76 -6.23
C SER A 106 -8.65 -20.72 -5.62
N ARG A 107 -8.82 -20.70 -4.29
CA ARG A 107 -9.81 -21.53 -3.56
C ARG A 107 -11.18 -20.87 -3.41
N GLN A 108 -11.28 -19.57 -3.69
CA GLN A 108 -12.51 -18.78 -3.54
C GLN A 108 -13.19 -18.49 -4.88
N LEU A 109 -12.51 -18.72 -6.00
CA LEU A 109 -13.11 -18.65 -7.33
C LEU A 109 -14.06 -19.84 -7.54
N GLU A 110 -15.32 -19.56 -7.82
CA GLU A 110 -16.33 -20.58 -8.13
C GLU A 110 -16.19 -21.09 -9.58
N ASN A 111 -15.72 -20.22 -10.48
CA ASN A 111 -15.53 -20.51 -11.89
C ASN A 111 -14.15 -20.05 -12.37
N GLU A 112 -13.50 -20.86 -13.21
CA GLU A 112 -12.24 -20.51 -13.86
C GLU A 112 -12.37 -19.28 -14.76
N LEU A 113 -13.54 -19.06 -15.36
CA LEU A 113 -13.77 -17.88 -16.20
C LEU A 113 -13.70 -16.56 -15.41
N ASP A 114 -13.92 -16.60 -14.10
CA ASP A 114 -13.84 -15.42 -13.23
C ASP A 114 -12.39 -15.05 -12.89
N ILE A 115 -11.42 -15.90 -13.21
CA ILE A 115 -10.02 -15.63 -12.91
C ILE A 115 -9.54 -14.35 -13.59
N ARG A 116 -9.97 -14.11 -14.84
CA ARG A 116 -9.57 -12.93 -15.63
C ARG A 116 -10.11 -11.62 -15.03
N PRO A 117 -11.42 -11.44 -14.81
CA PRO A 117 -11.94 -10.21 -14.24
C PRO A 117 -11.44 -9.96 -12.81
N VAL A 118 -11.31 -11.00 -11.97
CA VAL A 118 -10.79 -10.86 -10.61
C VAL A 118 -9.32 -10.42 -10.63
N THR A 119 -8.50 -11.06 -11.46
CA THR A 119 -7.07 -10.70 -11.58
C THR A 119 -6.87 -9.31 -12.14
N ALA A 120 -7.53 -8.98 -13.24
CA ALA A 120 -7.44 -7.66 -13.83
C ALA A 120 -7.91 -6.58 -12.85
N GLY A 121 -9.04 -6.80 -12.16
CA GLY A 121 -9.56 -5.89 -11.14
C GLY A 121 -8.57 -5.65 -9.99
N SER A 122 -7.95 -6.71 -9.47
CA SER A 122 -6.91 -6.59 -8.44
C SER A 122 -5.70 -5.78 -8.94
N MET A 123 -5.27 -6.02 -10.18
CA MET A 123 -4.12 -5.35 -10.79
C MET A 123 -4.38 -3.84 -10.95
N PHE A 124 -5.57 -3.46 -11.39
CA PHE A 124 -5.97 -2.05 -11.50
C PHE A 124 -6.12 -1.37 -10.14
N ALA A 125 -6.61 -2.07 -9.12
CA ALA A 125 -6.73 -1.51 -7.78
C ALA A 125 -5.35 -1.22 -7.16
N GLU A 126 -4.42 -2.18 -7.21
CA GLU A 126 -3.04 -1.98 -6.72
C GLU A 126 -2.30 -0.89 -7.52
N PHE A 127 -2.46 -0.89 -8.85
CA PHE A 127 -1.94 0.17 -9.71
C PHE A 127 -2.45 1.56 -9.32
N THR A 128 -3.74 1.69 -9.02
CA THR A 128 -4.33 2.97 -8.58
C THR A 128 -3.72 3.45 -7.28
N ILE A 129 -3.55 2.55 -6.30
CA ILE A 129 -2.89 2.87 -5.02
C ILE A 129 -1.43 3.30 -5.26
N ALA A 130 -0.70 2.61 -6.14
CA ALA A 130 0.67 2.95 -6.48
C ALA A 130 0.77 4.34 -7.12
N ILE A 131 -0.13 4.69 -8.04
CA ILE A 131 -0.20 6.05 -8.62
C ILE A 131 -0.45 7.09 -7.54
N ILE A 132 -1.44 6.87 -6.68
CA ILE A 132 -1.76 7.80 -5.58
C ILE A 132 -0.53 8.02 -4.70
N ALA A 133 0.17 6.95 -4.32
CA ALA A 133 1.37 7.03 -3.50
C ALA A 133 2.50 7.82 -4.18
N VAL A 134 2.73 7.62 -5.49
CA VAL A 134 3.73 8.38 -6.25
C VAL A 134 3.36 9.86 -6.34
N ILE A 135 2.10 10.18 -6.64
CA ILE A 135 1.63 11.57 -6.71
C ILE A 135 1.77 12.27 -5.35
N VAL A 136 1.37 11.61 -4.27
CA VAL A 136 1.53 12.14 -2.91
C VAL A 136 3.01 12.37 -2.61
N CYS A 137 3.89 11.39 -2.85
CA CYS A 137 5.33 11.57 -2.61
C CYS A 137 5.94 12.71 -3.45
N ALA A 138 5.46 12.92 -4.68
CA ALA A 138 5.97 13.94 -5.58
C ALA A 138 5.46 15.36 -5.29
N THR A 139 4.35 15.49 -4.56
CA THR A 139 3.66 16.79 -4.31
C THR A 139 3.64 17.20 -2.84
N ALA A 140 3.83 16.25 -1.93
CA ALA A 140 3.72 16.49 -0.50
C ALA A 140 4.87 17.32 0.09
N PHE A 141 6.08 17.25 -0.50
CA PHE A 141 7.27 17.85 0.05
C PHE A 141 7.70 19.09 -0.75
N ALA A 142 8.11 20.15 -0.07
CA ALA A 142 8.54 21.39 -0.73
C ALA A 142 9.86 21.23 -1.49
N ASP A 143 10.79 20.44 -0.95
CA ASP A 143 12.12 20.23 -1.50
C ASP A 143 12.66 18.81 -1.25
N LYS A 144 13.80 18.49 -1.88
CA LYS A 144 14.46 17.20 -1.74
C LYS A 144 14.89 16.91 -0.30
N ALA A 145 15.25 17.94 0.48
CA ALA A 145 15.68 17.76 1.87
C ALA A 145 14.51 17.28 2.75
N ALA A 146 13.34 17.92 2.64
CA ALA A 146 12.13 17.51 3.35
C ALA A 146 11.69 16.09 2.95
N TYR A 147 11.80 15.73 1.67
CA TYR A 147 11.52 14.37 1.21
C TYR A 147 12.45 13.32 1.86
N LEU A 148 13.76 13.60 1.91
CA LEU A 148 14.75 12.70 2.53
C LEU A 148 14.57 12.59 4.05
N GLU A 149 14.08 13.64 4.70
CA GLU A 149 13.72 13.60 6.12
C GLU A 149 12.49 12.73 6.37
N GLY A 150 11.43 12.90 5.58
CA GLY A 150 10.23 12.05 5.65
C GLY A 150 10.54 10.56 5.42
N LEU A 151 11.49 10.26 4.53
CA LEU A 151 11.98 8.90 4.25
C LEU A 151 12.53 8.17 5.48
N LYS A 152 13.14 8.90 6.45
CA LYS A 152 13.68 8.31 7.68
C LYS A 152 12.58 7.73 8.58
N GLY A 153 11.35 8.24 8.47
CA GLY A 153 10.17 7.70 9.16
C GLY A 153 9.57 6.45 8.53
N GLY A 154 10.18 5.94 7.44
CA GLY A 154 9.66 4.82 6.68
C GLY A 154 8.39 5.16 5.89
N PRO A 155 7.70 4.15 5.30
CA PRO A 155 6.55 4.38 4.43
C PRO A 155 5.39 5.11 5.13
N VAL A 156 5.15 4.77 6.40
CA VAL A 156 4.11 5.42 7.23
C VAL A 156 4.53 6.85 7.58
N GLY A 157 5.80 7.05 7.92
CA GLY A 157 6.36 8.39 8.17
C GLY A 157 6.20 9.30 6.97
N MET A 158 6.53 8.83 5.76
CA MET A 158 6.36 9.61 4.52
C MET A 158 4.89 10.03 4.28
N ALA A 159 3.94 9.11 4.51
CA ALA A 159 2.52 9.39 4.31
C ALA A 159 1.97 10.40 5.33
N VAL A 160 2.49 10.38 6.57
CA VAL A 160 2.05 11.29 7.63
C VAL A 160 2.75 12.65 7.54
N SER A 161 4.07 12.67 7.30
CA SER A 161 4.84 13.90 7.14
C SER A 161 4.44 14.67 5.89
N GLY A 162 4.05 13.96 4.84
CA GLY A 162 3.58 14.57 3.60
C GLY A 162 2.15 15.12 3.64
N ALA A 163 1.38 14.78 4.69
CA ALA A 163 0.03 15.29 4.91
C ALA A 163 0.00 16.60 5.73
N GLN A 164 1.15 17.06 6.22
CA GLN A 164 1.33 18.34 6.92
C GLN A 164 1.63 19.48 5.94
#